data_AF-A0A409YWG3-F1
#
_entry.id   AF-A0A409YWG3-F1
#
_cell.length_a   1.000
_cell.length_b   1.000
_cell.length_c   1.000
_cell.angle_alpha   90.00
_cell.angle_beta   90.00
_cell.angle_gamma   90.00
#
_symmetry.space_group_name_H-M   'P 1'
#
loop_
_entity.id
_entity.type
_entity.pdbx_description
1 polymer ?
#
loop_
_entity_poly.entity_id
_entity_poly.type
_entity_poly.pdbx_seq_one_letter_code
_entity_poly.pdbx_strand_id
1 'polypeptide(L)'
;MPDFGDQPSVTVVNINSDASPTIFRVDKDNIGTTEVLVRIAAWLKEEEALIINLSVTPNNLCVVAALKDDWLGRFLKALHGPEATSI
;
A
#
# COMPACT_ATOMS: atom_id res chain seq x y z
N MET A 1 24.29 10.47 -17.84
CA MET A 1 24.03 9.59 -16.68
C MET A 1 22.69 8.93 -16.94
N PRO A 2 22.52 7.61 -16.72
CA PRO A 2 21.20 7.02 -16.75
C PRO A 2 20.36 7.69 -15.65
N ASP A 3 19.18 8.17 -16.04
CA ASP A 3 18.17 8.65 -15.11
C ASP A 3 17.65 7.42 -14.36
N PHE A 4 18.14 7.19 -13.14
CA PHE A 4 17.54 6.23 -12.22
C PHE A 4 16.26 6.87 -11.69
N GLY A 5 15.26 7.03 -12.58
CA GLY A 5 13.95 7.53 -12.17
C GLY A 5 13.48 6.71 -10.97
N ASP A 6 12.97 7.39 -9.94
CA ASP A 6 12.51 6.75 -8.71
C ASP A 6 11.63 5.55 -9.05
N GLN A 7 12.06 4.35 -8.62
CA GLN A 7 11.32 3.11 -8.88
C GLN A 7 9.91 3.23 -8.29
N PRO A 8 8.85 2.96 -9.08
CA PRO A 8 7.50 3.10 -8.59
C PRO A 8 7.24 2.26 -7.35
N SER A 9 6.62 2.84 -6.33
CA SER A 9 6.53 2.19 -5.01
C SER A 9 5.21 2.44 -4.29
N VAL A 10 4.89 1.51 -3.39
CA VAL A 10 3.86 1.68 -2.37
C VAL A 10 4.50 1.71 -1.01
N THR A 11 4.17 2.73 -0.23
CA THR A 11 4.54 2.83 1.18
C THR A 11 3.29 2.80 2.04
N VAL A 12 3.27 1.93 3.04
CA VAL A 12 2.23 1.86 4.06
C VAL A 12 2.88 2.15 5.41
N VAL A 13 2.36 3.16 6.10
CA VAL A 13 2.73 3.51 7.48
C VAL A 13 1.53 3.17 8.34
N ASN A 14 1.61 2.04 9.05
CA ASN A 14 0.58 1.63 10.00
C ASN A 14 0.84 2.25 11.37
N ILE A 15 -0.10 3.05 11.86
CA ILE A 15 -0.04 3.63 13.20
C ILE A 15 -0.70 2.64 14.16
N ASN A 16 0.14 1.89 14.87
CA ASN A 16 -0.28 0.97 15.91
C ASN A 16 -0.70 1.72 17.19
N SER A 17 -1.53 1.09 18.02
CA SER A 17 -2.00 1.65 19.30
C SER A 17 -0.89 1.84 20.33
N ASP A 18 0.25 1.17 20.16
CA ASP A 18 1.44 1.25 21.00
C ASP A 18 2.40 2.41 20.62
N ALA A 19 1.96 3.33 19.75
CA ALA A 19 2.72 4.46 19.24
C ALA A 19 4.03 4.09 18.50
N SER A 20 4.19 2.82 18.08
CA SER A 20 5.31 2.36 17.27
C SER A 20 4.86 2.10 15.83
N PRO A 21 5.05 3.04 14.90
CA PRO A 21 4.55 2.89 13.55
C PRO A 21 5.31 1.77 12.82
N THR A 22 4.56 0.92 12.13
CA THR A 22 5.14 -0.08 11.23
C THR A 22 5.20 0.49 9.83
N ILE A 23 6.40 0.54 9.23
CA ILE A 23 6.60 1.04 7.88
C ILE A 23 6.88 -0.14 6.96
N PHE A 24 6.09 -0.24 5.89
CA PHE A 24 6.29 -1.19 4.82
C PHE A 24 6.44 -0.45 3.50
N ARG A 25 7.42 -0.86 2.70
CA ARG A 25 7.62 -0.35 1.34
C ARG A 25 7.84 -1.51 0.39
N VAL A 26 7.20 -1.46 -0.77
CA VAL A 26 7.37 -2.43 -1.85
C VAL A 26 7.39 -1.73 -3.20
N ASP A 27 8.25 -2.20 -4.08
CA ASP A 27 8.31 -1.72 -5.46
C ASP A 27 7.14 -2.32 -6.24
N LYS A 28 6.42 -1.46 -6.96
CA LYS A 28 5.24 -1.86 -7.73
C LYS A 28 5.07 -0.98 -8.96
N ASP A 29 5.25 -1.58 -10.12
CA ASP A 29 4.90 -0.95 -11.39
C ASP A 29 3.40 -0.70 -11.50
N ASN A 30 3.00 0.26 -12.33
CA ASN A 30 1.59 0.55 -12.63
C ASN A 30 0.75 0.96 -11.40
N ILE A 31 1.38 1.52 -10.37
CA ILE A 31 0.69 1.89 -9.12
C ILE A 31 -0.41 2.96 -9.31
N GLY A 32 -0.22 3.87 -10.27
CA GLY A 32 -1.21 4.89 -10.62
C GLY A 32 -2.39 4.38 -11.45
N THR A 33 -2.44 3.09 -11.82
CA THR A 33 -3.55 2.57 -12.63
C THR A 33 -4.83 2.46 -11.82
N THR A 34 -5.97 2.73 -12.46
CA THR A 34 -7.30 2.65 -11.84
C THR A 34 -7.54 1.30 -11.16
N GLU A 35 -7.10 0.21 -11.78
CA GLU A 35 -7.26 -1.14 -11.23
C GLU A 35 -6.56 -1.30 -9.88
N VAL A 36 -5.29 -0.89 -9.78
CA VAL A 36 -4.52 -0.99 -8.53
C VAL A 36 -5.12 -0.06 -7.48
N LEU A 37 -5.46 1.18 -7.84
CA LEU A 37 -6.08 2.14 -6.91
C LEU A 37 -7.42 1.63 -6.35
N VAL A 38 -8.26 1.00 -7.18
CA VAL A 38 -9.54 0.40 -6.74
C VAL A 38 -9.31 -0.76 -5.78
N ARG A 39 -8.32 -1.62 -6.01
CA ARG A 39 -7.99 -2.72 -5.10
C ARG A 39 -7.49 -2.23 -3.75
N ILE A 40 -6.61 -1.22 -3.74
CA ILE A 40 -6.14 -0.60 -2.50
C ILE A 40 -7.31 0.05 -1.76
N ALA A 41 -8.20 0.76 -2.45
CA ALA A 41 -9.38 1.36 -1.83
C ALA A 41 -10.31 0.30 -1.21
N ALA A 42 -10.51 -0.83 -1.89
CA ALA A 42 -11.29 -1.95 -1.37
C ALA A 42 -10.63 -2.55 -0.11
N TRP A 43 -9.32 -2.76 -0.14
CA TRP A 43 -8.56 -3.23 1.02
C TRP A 43 -8.68 -2.29 2.20
N LEU A 44 -8.46 -0.97 2.01
CA LEU A 44 -8.60 0.02 3.09
C LEU A 44 -10.00 0.00 3.71
N LYS A 45 -11.03 -0.22 2.90
CA LYS A 45 -12.41 -0.37 3.38
C LYS A 45 -12.59 -1.64 4.21
N GLU A 46 -12.04 -2.78 3.78
CA GLU A 46 -12.10 -4.06 4.50
C GLU A 46 -11.33 -4.03 5.83
N GLU A 47 -10.21 -3.30 5.86
CA GLU A 47 -9.46 -3.03 7.09
C GLU A 47 -10.20 -2.10 8.06
N GLU A 48 -11.33 -1.51 7.66
CA GLU A 48 -11.99 -0.42 8.40
C GLU A 48 -10.98 0.68 8.77
N ALA A 49 -10.05 0.95 7.85
CA ALA A 49 -8.87 1.74 8.13
C ALA A 49 -9.23 3.18 8.51
N LEU A 50 -8.66 3.67 9.61
CA LEU A 50 -8.64 5.11 9.88
C LEU A 50 -7.52 5.74 9.04
N ILE A 51 -7.88 6.34 7.92
CA ILE A 51 -6.92 6.99 7.02
C ILE A 51 -6.52 8.35 7.59
N ILE A 52 -5.23 8.53 7.87
CA ILE A 52 -4.64 9.79 8.35
C ILE A 52 -4.10 10.59 7.17
N ASN A 53 -3.43 9.91 6.22
CA ASN A 53 -2.93 10.53 4.99
C ASN A 53 -2.98 9.53 3.84
N LEU A 54 -3.35 10.03 2.65
CA LEU A 54 -3.24 9.30 1.39
C LEU A 54 -2.65 10.23 0.34
N SER A 55 -1.50 9.83 -0.22
CA SER A 55 -0.83 10.57 -1.29
C SER A 55 -0.67 9.68 -2.50
N VAL A 56 -1.16 10.13 -3.65
CA VAL A 56 -1.13 9.39 -4.91
C VAL A 56 -0.44 10.22 -5.97
N THR A 57 0.58 9.65 -6.60
CA THR A 57 1.26 10.18 -7.78
C THR A 57 1.35 9.05 -8.82
N PRO A 58 1.69 9.34 -10.08
CA PRO A 58 1.82 8.30 -11.10
C PRO A 58 2.76 7.15 -10.70
N ASN A 59 3.82 7.45 -9.93
CA ASN A 59 4.86 6.49 -9.57
C ASN A 59 4.84 6.11 -8.09
N ASN A 60 4.14 6.83 -7.21
CA ASN A 60 4.16 6.54 -5.78
C ASN A 60 2.77 6.59 -5.17
N LEU A 61 2.48 5.61 -4.33
CA LEU A 61 1.35 5.59 -3.41
C LEU A 61 1.89 5.56 -1.98
N CYS A 62 1.47 6.52 -1.16
CA CYS A 62 1.75 6.52 0.27
C CYS A 62 0.44 6.51 1.05
N VAL A 63 0.32 5.57 1.97
CA VAL A 63 -0.82 5.41 2.86
C VAL A 63 -0.32 5.51 4.30
N VAL A 64 -0.90 6.43 5.07
CA VAL A 64 -0.73 6.49 6.53
C VAL A 64 -2.09 6.22 7.14
N ALA A 65 -2.22 5.11 7.86
CA ALA A 65 -3.50 4.67 8.42
C ALA A 65 -3.32 3.87 9.71
N ALA A 66 -4.39 3.73 10.49
CA ALA A 66 -4.50 2.67 11.48
C ALA A 66 -5.23 1.47 10.87
N LEU A 67 -4.58 0.31 10.85
CA LEU A 67 -5.03 -0.93 10.25
C LEU A 67 -5.25 -2.00 11.33
N LYS A 68 -6.00 -3.06 10.98
CA LYS A 68 -6.13 -4.25 11.84
C LYS A 68 -4.80 -5.00 11.93
N ASP A 69 -4.67 -5.88 12.91
CA ASP A 69 -3.49 -6.75 13.05
C ASP A 69 -3.29 -7.65 11.82
N ASP A 70 -2.04 -8.07 11.59
CA ASP A 70 -1.64 -8.96 10.48
C ASP A 70 -2.09 -8.49 9.07
N TRP A 71 -2.18 -7.18 8.87
CA TRP A 71 -2.63 -6.55 7.62
C TRP A 71 -1.74 -6.84 6.41
N LEU A 72 -0.45 -7.13 6.62
CA LEU A 72 0.55 -7.22 5.54
C LEU A 72 0.17 -8.26 4.46
N GLY A 73 -0.29 -9.45 4.86
CA GLY A 73 -0.68 -10.48 3.90
C GLY A 73 -1.92 -10.08 3.08
N ARG A 74 -2.88 -9.39 3.71
CA ARG A 74 -4.09 -8.88 3.04
C ARG A 74 -3.75 -7.75 2.08
N PHE A 75 -2.84 -6.85 2.49
CA PHE A 75 -2.31 -5.79 1.64
C PHE A 75 -1.60 -6.35 0.40
N LEU A 76 -0.68 -7.30 0.56
CA LEU A 76 0.05 -7.91 -0.57
C LEU A 76 -0.92 -8.56 -1.56
N LYS A 77 -1.94 -9.25 -1.06
CA LYS A 77 -3.00 -9.82 -1.90
C LYS A 77 -3.78 -8.75 -2.67
N ALA A 78 -4.10 -7.63 -2.03
CA ALA A 78 -4.76 -6.51 -2.70
C ALA A 78 -3.87 -5.83 -3.75
N LEU A 79 -2.57 -5.70 -3.44
CA LEU A 79 -1.59 -5.05 -4.31
C LEU A 79 -1.30 -5.86 -5.59
N HIS A 80 -1.16 -7.18 -5.46
CA HIS A 80 -0.80 -8.07 -6.57
C HIS A 80 -2.01 -8.75 -7.23
N GLY A 81 -3.18 -8.74 -6.58
CA GLY A 81 -4.40 -9.35 -7.09
C GLY A 81 -4.54 -10.84 -6.75
N PRO A 82 -5.68 -11.45 -7.09
CA PRO A 82 -6.04 -12.82 -6.69
C PRO A 82 -5.17 -13.92 -7.32
N GLU A 83 -4.34 -13.61 -8.33
CA GLU A 83 -3.39 -14.57 -8.93
C GLU A 83 -2.06 -14.66 -8.17
N ALA A 84 -1.81 -13.76 -7.21
CA ALA A 84 -0.64 -13.82 -6.34
C ALA A 84 -0.83 -14.91 -5.27
N THR A 85 -0.69 -16.16 -5.71
CA THR A 85 -0.74 -17.33 -4.83
C THR A 85 0.68 -17.67 -4.41
N SER A 86 0.97 -17.49 -3.12
CA SER A 86 2.15 -17.99 -2.40
C SER A 86 3.50 -17.32 -2.73
N ILE A 87 4.00 -16.53 -1.79
CA ILE A 87 5.43 -16.52 -1.46
C ILE A 87 5.55 -17.03 -0.03
#